data_AF-A0A7J4P514-F1
#
_entry.id   AF-A0A7J4P514-F1
#
_cell.length_a   1.000
_cell.length_b   1.000
_cell.length_c   1.000
_cell.angle_alpha   90.00
_cell.angle_beta   90.00
_cell.angle_gamma   90.00
#
_symmetry.space_group_name_H-M   'P 1'
#
loop_
_entity.id
_entity.type
_entity.pdbx_description
1 polymer ?
#
loop_
_entity_poly.entity_id
_entity_poly.type
_entity_poly.pdbx_seq_one_letter_code
_entity_poly.pdbx_strand_id
1 'polypeptide(L)' 'MKKKICKRCKSIVDGNKCNDPACQGLQSGQAAQSYKGRIFIVDANKSQIAKKIGLPYAGEYAIKVS' A
#
# COMPACT_ATOMS: atom_id res chain seq x y z
N MET A 1 -0.47 -14.58 9.37
CA MET A 1 0.79 -13.81 9.21
C MET A 1 0.47 -12.32 9.42
N LYS A 2 1.35 -11.54 10.05
CA LYS A 2 1.09 -10.11 10.30
C LYS A 2 1.19 -9.34 8.97
N LYS A 3 0.11 -8.65 8.57
CA LYS A 3 0.09 -7.71 7.45
C LYS A 3 1.14 -6.62 7.71
N LYS A 4 1.99 -6.36 6.72
CA LYS A 4 2.98 -5.28 6.76
C LYS A 4 2.54 -4.17 5.83
N ILE A 5 2.90 -2.94 6.15
CA ILE A 5 2.56 -1.77 5.33
C ILE A 5 3.85 -1.13 4.86
N CYS A 6 3.97 -0.89 3.56
CA CYS A 6 5.09 -0.13 3.03
C CYS A 6 4.95 1.34 3.44
N LYS A 7 5.91 1.91 4.17
CA LYS A 7 5.90 3.34 4.54
C LYS A 7 6.00 4.27 3.34
N ARG A 8 6.53 3.77 2.21
CA ARG A 8 6.75 4.55 0.98
C ARG A 8 5.50 4.66 0.11
N CYS A 9 4.91 3.53 -0.28
CA CYS A 9 3.71 3.50 -1.13
C CYS A 9 2.39 3.28 -0.35
N LYS A 10 2.47 3.08 0.98
CA LYS A 10 1.34 2.81 1.87
C LYS A 10 0.55 1.53 1.54
N SER A 11 1.04 0.70 0.64
CA SER A 11 0.41 -0.57 0.30
C SER A 11 0.51 -1.56 1.46
N ILE A 12 -0.58 -2.25 1.72
CA ILE A 12 -0.70 -3.32 2.72
C ILE A 12 -0.41 -4.63 2.00
N VAL A 13 0.62 -5.32 2.46
CA VAL A 13 1.15 -6.52 1.82
C VAL A 13 1.30 -7.65 2.84
N ASP A 14 1.04 -8.87 2.38
CA ASP A 14 1.29 -10.08 3.14
C ASP A 14 2.71 -10.59 2.84
N GLY A 15 3.63 -10.36 3.77
CA GLY A 15 5.04 -10.75 3.65
C GLY A 15 5.97 -9.60 3.23
N ASN A 16 6.96 -9.89 2.39
CA ASN A 16 8.00 -8.93 1.98
C ASN A 16 7.89 -8.46 0.51
N LYS A 17 6.83 -8.85 -0.21
CA LYS A 17 6.63 -8.45 -1.61
C LYS A 17 5.73 -7.23 -1.66
N CYS A 18 6.26 -6.13 -2.19
CA CYS A 18 5.49 -4.95 -2.52
C CYS A 18 5.11 -5.02 -4.01
N ASN A 19 3.84 -4.79 -4.32
CA ASN A 19 3.31 -4.89 -5.69
C ASN A 19 3.52 -3.60 -6.52
N ASP A 20 4.13 -2.59 -5.92
CA ASP A 20 4.47 -1.35 -6.60
C ASP A 20 5.88 -1.50 -7.22
N PRO A 21 6.05 -1.41 -8.55
CA PRO A 21 7.36 -1.49 -9.20
C PRO A 21 8.33 -0.36 -8.77
N ALA A 22 7.82 0.75 -8.23
CA ALA A 22 8.66 1.78 -7.61
C ALA A 22 9.25 1.35 -6.26
N CYS A 23 8.64 0.35 -5.62
CA CYS A 23 9.15 -0.29 -4.41
C CYS A 23 9.72 -1.66 -4.77
N GLN A 24 11.05 -1.71 -4.98
CA GLN A 24 11.81 -2.94 -5.28
C GLN A 24 11.83 -3.93 -4.09
N GLY A 25 10.66 -4.34 -3.60
CA GLY A 25 10.47 -5.15 -2.41
C GLY A 25 10.28 -4.34 -1.12
N LEU A 26 9.72 -5.00 -0.11
CA LEU A 26 9.55 -4.44 1.24
C LEU A 26 10.85 -4.63 2.01
N GLN A 27 11.78 -3.69 1.89
CA GLN A 27 13.06 -3.73 2.62
C GLN A 27 12.84 -3.62 4.14
N SER A 28 13.69 -4.30 4.91
CA SER A 28 13.68 -4.22 6.38
C SER A 28 13.90 -2.78 6.83
N GLY A 29 12.97 -2.23 7.62
CA GLY A 29 12.95 -0.81 8.06
C GLY A 29 11.92 0.07 7.34
N GLN A 30 11.44 -0.33 6.16
CA GLN A 30 10.37 0.39 5.44
C GLN A 30 8.98 -0.20 5.68
N ALA A 31 8.88 -1.23 6.53
CA ALA A 31 7.65 -1.88 6.90
C ALA A 31 7.10 -1.32 8.22
N ALA A 32 5.88 -0.81 8.21
CA ALA A 32 5.12 -0.52 9.42
C ALA A 32 4.20 -1.70 9.79
N GLN A 33 3.88 -1.80 11.08
CA GLN A 33 2.87 -2.75 11.59
C GLN A 33 1.57 -2.06 12.00
N SER A 34 1.57 -0.73 12.14
CA SER A 34 0.40 0.06 12.54
C SER A 34 0.09 1.12 11.48
N TYR A 35 -1.21 1.28 11.24
CA TYR A 35 -1.73 2.24 10.27
C TYR A 35 -3.15 2.64 10.67
N LYS A 36 -3.65 3.74 10.11
CA LYS A 36 -5.02 4.22 10.26
C LYS A 36 -5.66 4.42 8.90
N GLY A 37 -6.91 3.98 8.78
CA GLY A 37 -7.68 4.00 7.55
C GLY A 37 -7.20 2.96 6.55
N ARG A 38 -8.08 2.04 6.16
CA ARG A 38 -7.85 1.04 5.12
C ARG A 38 -8.66 1.43 3.89
N ILE A 39 -8.01 1.42 2.73
CA ILE A 39 -8.63 1.60 1.42
C ILE A 39 -8.35 0.34 0.62
N PHE A 40 -9.38 -0.18 -0.05
CA PHE A 40 -9.23 -1.24 -1.02
C PHE A 40 -9.61 -0.70 -2.39
N ILE A 41 -8.64 -0.66 -3.30
CA ILE A 41 -8.83 -0.23 -4.68
C ILE A 41 -9.01 -1.49 -5.53
N VAL A 42 -10.21 -1.67 -6.08
CA VAL A 42 -10.52 -2.79 -6.98
C VAL A 42 -10.00 -2.53 -8.39
N ASP A 43 -10.20 -1.32 -8.91
CA ASP A 43 -9.75 -0.88 -10.22
C ASP A 43 -9.20 0.56 -10.11
N ALA A 44 -7.89 0.72 -10.21
CA ALA A 44 -7.23 2.02 -10.12
C ALA A 44 -7.55 2.95 -11.31
N ASN A 45 -7.81 2.38 -12.49
CA ASN A 45 -8.10 3.16 -13.70
C ASN A 45 -9.50 3.77 -13.67
N LYS A 46 -10.46 3.09 -13.03
CA LYS A 46 -11.85 3.56 -12.89
C LYS A 46 -12.12 4.29 -11.58
N SER A 47 -11.30 4.07 -10.55
CA SER A 47 -11.50 4.69 -9.24
C SER A 47 -11.10 6.17 -9.22
N GLN A 48 -12.07 7.06 -8.97
CA GLN A 48 -11.79 8.47 -8.73
C GLN A 48 -10.92 8.68 -7.48
N ILE A 49 -11.13 7.85 -6.45
CA ILE A 49 -10.32 7.89 -5.23
C ILE A 49 -8.88 7.59 -5.58
N ALA A 50 -8.61 6.48 -6.29
CA ALA A 50 -7.26 6.09 -6.68
C ALA A 50 -6.54 7.22 -7.45
N LYS A 51 -7.22 7.85 -8.41
CA LYS A 51 -6.69 9.01 -9.15
C LYS A 51 -6.37 10.19 -8.26
N LYS A 52 -7.26 10.54 -7.32
CA LYS A 52 -7.10 11.69 -6.43
C LYS A 52 -5.92 11.53 -5.46
N ILE A 53 -5.65 10.31 -5.00
CA ILE A 53 -4.53 10.02 -4.08
C ILE A 53 -3.31 9.42 -4.77
N GLY A 54 -3.28 9.39 -6.11
CA GLY A 54 -2.13 8.94 -6.89
C GLY A 54 -1.78 7.47 -6.69
N LEU A 55 -2.77 6.59 -6.55
CA LEU A 55 -2.58 5.14 -6.47
C LEU A 55 -2.73 4.51 -7.86
N PRO A 56 -1.64 4.06 -8.51
CA PRO A 56 -1.69 3.53 -9.87
C PRO A 56 -2.16 2.08 -9.97
N TYR A 57 -2.21 1.33 -8.86
CA TYR A 57 -2.51 -0.11 -8.87
C TYR A 57 -3.68 -0.47 -7.97
N ALA A 58 -4.35 -1.57 -8.31
CA ALA A 58 -5.34 -2.20 -7.47
C ALA A 58 -4.68 -2.89 -6.27
N GLY A 59 -5.32 -2.84 -5.10
CA GLY A 59 -4.79 -3.44 -3.89
C GLY A 59 -5.28 -2.78 -2.60
N GLU A 60 -4.75 -3.25 -1.48
CA GLU A 60 -4.99 -2.68 -0.16
C GLU A 60 -3.95 -1.59 0.15
N TYR A 61 -4.42 -0.46 0.67
CA TYR A 61 -3.60 0.68 1.05
C TYR A 61 -4.03 1.25 2.39
N ALA A 62 -3.08 1.86 3.08
CA ALA A 62 -3.29 2.62 4.30
C ALA A 62 -3.35 4.13 4.01
N ILE A 63 -4.23 4.87 4.69
CA ILE A 63 -4.28 6.34 4.55
C ILE A 63 -3.10 6.98 5.29
N LYS A 64 -2.91 6.57 6.55
CA LYS A 64 -1.83 7.04 7.42
C LYS A 64 -1.06 5.84 7.95
N VAL A 65 0.25 5.88 7.80
CA VAL A 65 1.18 4.87 8.30
C VAL A 65 1.95 5.48 9.48
N SER A 66 2.17 4.69 10.53
CA SER A 66 2.97 5.09 11.71
C SER A 66 4.40 4.54 11.64
#